data_AF-A0A8S0Z5S8-F1
#
_entry.id   AF-A0A8S0Z5S8-F1
#
_cell.length_a   1.000
_cell.length_b   1.000
_cell.length_c   1.000
_cell.angle_alpha   90.00
_cell.angle_beta   90.00
_cell.angle_gamma   90.00
#
_symmetry.space_group_name_H-M   'P 1'
#
loop_
_entity.id
_entity.type
_entity.pdbx_description
1 polymer ?
#
loop_
_entity_poly.entity_id
_entity_poly.type
_entity_poly.pdbx_seq_one_letter_code
_entity_poly.pdbx_strand_id
1 'polypeptide(L)'
;MRTEIIVCQRCCICIPLRYGLIVWAYARLVLAGSVLFGMSFTLNRAVHNERPDRTTDLVISSLIIILVSADIILGVIFIIGCHTKNPVLIKKYYYHNLCLLALLIPFCLYICGYSTYFLIKYKIPFVRLAVYILGDIIGCFTYIVIQVYVIFLIRSQFIKLNSGCQFRFENKVAEAACSLSIEDMTGENNTDYTKTRLNDDDDIGNFPERLSRFKKI
;
A
#
# COMPACT_ATOMS: atom_id res chain seq x y z
N MET A 1 18.80 -8.55 -20.69
CA MET A 1 17.76 -9.50 -20.25
C MET A 1 16.52 -8.70 -19.87
N ARG A 2 15.41 -8.81 -20.61
CA ARG A 2 14.15 -8.21 -20.20
C ARG A 2 13.62 -9.07 -19.06
N THR A 3 13.68 -8.56 -17.84
CA THR A 3 13.07 -9.21 -16.68
C THR A 3 11.56 -9.08 -16.85
N GLU A 4 10.92 -10.11 -17.40
CA GLU A 4 9.46 -10.17 -17.47
C GLU A 4 8.92 -10.23 -16.05
N ILE A 5 8.35 -9.12 -15.59
CA ILE A 5 7.71 -9.03 -14.29
C ILE A 5 6.45 -9.90 -14.39
N ILE A 6 6.40 -10.97 -13.59
CA ILE A 6 5.23 -11.84 -13.49
C ILE A 6 4.05 -10.98 -13.04
N VAL A 7 3.19 -10.59 -13.97
CA VAL A 7 1.97 -9.85 -13.69
C VAL A 7 1.01 -10.86 -13.07
N CYS A 8 0.92 -10.87 -11.74
CA CYS A 8 -0.08 -11.65 -11.01
C CYS A 8 -1.49 -11.14 -11.36
N GLN A 9 -2.07 -11.62 -12.47
CA GLN A 9 -3.36 -11.15 -12.99
C GLN A 9 -4.57 -11.83 -12.35
N ARG A 10 -4.40 -12.90 -11.55
CA ARG A 10 -5.53 -13.72 -11.07
C ARG A 10 -5.32 -14.36 -9.69
N CYS A 11 -5.02 -13.56 -8.65
CA CYS A 11 -5.20 -14.06 -7.27
C CYS A 11 -6.68 -13.96 -6.88
N CYS A 12 -7.31 -15.08 -6.53
CA CYS A 12 -8.74 -15.29 -6.29
C CYS A 12 -9.35 -14.51 -5.10
N ILE A 13 -8.58 -13.67 -4.42
CA ILE A 13 -9.08 -12.68 -3.45
C ILE A 13 -9.00 -11.33 -4.17
N CYS A 14 -9.99 -11.08 -5.02
CA CYS A 14 -10.11 -9.88 -5.86
C CYS A 14 -10.43 -8.62 -5.03
N ILE A 15 -9.82 -8.46 -3.85
CA ILE A 15 -9.86 -7.16 -3.20
C ILE A 15 -8.99 -6.25 -4.06
N PRO A 16 -9.56 -5.23 -4.70
CA PRO A 16 -8.80 -4.31 -5.51
C PRO A 16 -7.67 -3.75 -4.66
N LEU A 17 -6.43 -4.05 -5.06
CA LEU A 17 -5.16 -3.77 -4.37
C LEU A 17 -5.07 -2.37 -3.76
N ARG A 18 -5.75 -1.40 -4.38
CA ARG A 18 -5.82 -0.01 -3.93
C ARG A 18 -6.69 0.17 -2.70
N TYR A 19 -7.84 -0.50 -2.63
CA TYR A 19 -8.76 -0.41 -1.50
C TYR A 19 -8.20 -1.15 -0.29
N GLY A 20 -7.55 -2.32 -0.49
CA GLY A 20 -6.88 -3.02 0.60
C GLY A 20 -5.83 -2.15 1.30
N LEU A 21 -5.01 -1.42 0.52
CA LEU A 21 -4.00 -0.51 1.05
C LEU A 21 -4.61 0.69 1.80
N ILE A 22 -5.69 1.26 1.28
CA ILE A 22 -6.41 2.37 1.91
C ILE A 22 -7.06 1.90 3.21
N VAL A 23 -7.77 0.78 3.20
CA VAL A 23 -8.40 0.19 4.40
C VAL A 23 -7.35 -0.13 5.46
N TRP A 24 -6.22 -0.71 5.06
CA TRP A 24 -5.10 -0.97 5.96
C TRP A 24 -4.53 0.32 6.58
N ALA A 25 -4.34 1.37 5.77
CA ALA A 25 -3.88 2.67 6.26
C ALA A 25 -4.84 3.28 7.29
N TYR A 26 -6.15 3.20 7.04
CA TYR A 26 -7.16 3.65 7.99
C TYR A 26 -7.17 2.81 9.26
N ALA A 27 -7.10 1.48 9.16
CA ALA A 27 -7.02 0.59 10.32
C ALA A 27 -5.79 0.91 11.18
N ARG A 28 -4.62 1.12 10.56
CA ARG A 28 -3.39 1.55 11.25
C ARG A 28 -3.57 2.93 11.90
N LEU A 29 -4.21 3.88 11.22
CA LEU A 29 -4.44 5.23 11.75
C LEU A 29 -5.35 5.21 12.98
N VAL A 30 -6.43 4.43 12.94
CA VAL A 30 -7.34 4.25 14.08
C VAL A 30 -6.61 3.59 15.25
N LEU A 31 -5.80 2.56 14.98
CA LEU A 31 -5.00 1.91 16.01
C LEU A 31 -3.99 2.88 16.64
N ALA A 32 -3.25 3.63 15.82
CA ALA A 32 -2.30 4.63 16.30
C ALA A 32 -2.98 5.74 17.12
N GLY A 33 -4.15 6.21 16.67
CA GLY A 33 -4.96 7.18 17.40
C GLY A 33 -5.44 6.64 18.75
N SER A 34 -5.85 5.37 18.82
CA SER A 34 -6.26 4.72 20.08
C SER A 34 -5.09 4.60 21.07
N VAL A 35 -3.88 4.27 20.58
CA VAL A 35 -2.66 4.21 21.38
C VAL A 35 -2.28 5.60 21.89
N LEU A 36 -2.33 6.61 21.02
CA LEU A 36 -2.06 8.00 21.40
C LEU A 36 -3.01 8.45 22.50
N PHE A 37 -4.32 8.22 22.34
CA PHE A 37 -5.33 8.56 23.33
C PHE A 37 -5.08 7.86 24.68
N GLY A 38 -4.79 6.56 24.65
CA GLY A 38 -4.44 5.79 25.84
C GLY A 38 -3.21 6.36 26.56
N MET A 39 -2.15 6.68 25.82
CA MET A 39 -0.91 7.25 26.36
C MET A 39 -1.09 8.67 26.88
N SER A 40 -1.89 9.50 26.23
CA SER A 40 -2.24 10.83 26.74
C SER A 40 -3.05 10.75 28.03
N PHE A 41 -3.97 9.79 28.13
CA PHE A 41 -4.74 9.56 29.35
C PHE A 41 -3.87 9.07 30.52
N THR A 42 -2.96 8.13 30.28
CA THR A 42 -2.01 7.66 31.32
C THR A 42 -1.06 8.77 31.75
N LEU A 43 -0.58 9.60 30.80
CA LEU A 43 0.26 10.75 31.10
C LEU A 43 -0.49 11.77 31.98
N ASN A 44 -1.73 12.12 31.64
CA ASN A 44 -2.54 13.05 32.42
C ASN A 44 -2.75 12.54 33.86
N ARG A 45 -3.08 11.24 34.02
CA ARG A 45 -3.19 10.61 35.34
C ARG A 45 -1.86 10.58 36.11
N ALA A 46 -0.73 10.45 35.41
CA ALA A 46 0.59 10.45 36.03
C ALA A 46 0.99 11.85 36.52
N VAL A 47 0.64 12.91 35.77
CA VAL A 47 0.87 14.30 36.15
C VAL A 47 0.01 14.69 37.36
N HIS A 48 -1.25 14.25 37.40
CA HIS A 48 -2.16 14.60 38.50
C HIS A 48 -1.86 13.85 39.80
N ASN A 49 -1.32 12.63 39.72
CA ASN A 49 -0.84 11.90 40.89
C ASN A 49 0.59 12.33 41.20
N GLU A 50 0.75 13.48 41.86
CA GLU A 50 2.03 14.10 42.26
C GLU A 50 2.94 13.11 43.00
N ARG A 51 3.74 12.34 42.26
CA ARG A 51 4.82 11.51 42.80
C ARG A 51 6.14 12.01 42.25
N PRO A 52 7.02 12.58 43.09
CA PRO A 52 8.22 13.29 42.65
C PRO A 52 9.27 12.41 41.93
N ASP A 53 9.24 11.09 42.10
CA ASP A 53 10.28 10.19 41.56
C ASP A 53 10.06 9.72 40.10
N ARG A 54 9.11 10.29 39.34
CA ARG A 54 8.74 9.82 37.98
C ARG A 54 9.14 10.72 36.83
N THR A 55 10.09 11.63 37.03
CA THR A 55 10.52 12.58 35.98
C THR A 55 11.03 11.87 34.71
N THR A 56 11.75 10.75 34.85
CA THR A 56 12.23 9.95 33.71
C THR A 56 11.09 9.31 32.91
N ASP A 57 10.08 8.78 33.59
CA ASP A 57 8.93 8.12 32.95
C ASP A 57 8.09 9.13 32.16
N LEU A 58 7.95 10.35 32.68
CA LEU A 58 7.25 11.45 31.99
C LEU A 58 7.98 11.86 30.71
N VAL A 59 9.31 11.97 30.74
CA VAL A 59 10.13 12.30 29.57
C VAL A 59 10.05 11.19 28.52
N ILE A 60 10.14 9.93 28.92
CA ILE A 60 10.02 8.80 27.99
C ILE A 60 8.63 8.77 27.36
N SER A 61 7.58 8.96 28.18
CA SER A 61 6.20 8.98 27.70
C SER A 61 5.93 10.13 26.72
N SER A 62 6.47 11.32 26.98
CA SER A 62 6.33 12.46 26.07
C SER A 62 7.03 12.24 24.73
N LEU A 63 8.24 11.63 24.74
CA LEU A 63 8.95 11.26 23.52
C LEU A 63 8.16 10.24 22.70
N ILE A 64 7.55 9.24 23.34
CA ILE A 64 6.71 8.25 22.66
C ILE A 64 5.49 8.92 22.03
N ILE A 65 4.84 9.85 22.73
CA ILE A 65 3.69 10.61 22.20
C ILE A 65 4.08 11.40 20.95
N ILE A 66 5.24 12.07 20.96
CA ILE A 66 5.75 12.80 19.79
C ILE A 66 5.99 11.83 18.63
N LEU A 67 6.61 10.67 18.89
CA LEU A 67 6.88 9.68 17.85
C LEU A 67 5.59 9.11 17.24
N VAL A 68 4.61 8.77 18.07
CA VAL A 68 3.29 8.27 17.62
C VAL A 68 2.55 9.35 16.82
N SER A 69 2.62 10.61 17.25
CA SER A 69 2.01 11.71 16.51
C SER A 69 2.63 11.88 15.11
N ALA A 70 3.95 11.69 14.98
CA ALA A 70 4.63 11.72 13.69
C ALA A 70 4.16 10.57 12.78
N ASP A 71 3.98 9.34 13.32
CA ASP A 71 3.45 8.20 12.55
C ASP A 71 2.01 8.46 12.06
N ILE A 72 1.17 9.09 12.88
CA ILE A 72 -0.19 9.53 12.49
C ILE A 72 -0.13 10.53 11.32
N ILE A 73 0.72 11.56 11.42
CA ILE A 73 0.87 12.57 10.36
C ILE A 73 1.31 11.90 9.04
N LEU A 74 2.29 10.99 9.12
CA LEU A 74 2.77 10.23 7.97
C LEU A 74 1.70 9.31 7.38
N GLY A 75 0.87 8.71 8.24
CA GLY A 75 -0.31 7.93 7.84
C GLY A 75 -1.34 8.77 7.08
N VAL A 76 -1.62 10.00 7.54
CA VAL A 76 -2.52 10.92 6.85
C VAL A 76 -1.96 11.35 5.49
N ILE A 77 -0.67 11.72 5.43
CA ILE A 77 0.00 12.07 4.16
C ILE A 77 -0.09 10.89 3.16
N PHE A 78 0.05 9.66 3.64
CA PHE A 78 -0.09 8.48 2.80
C PHE A 78 -1.50 8.29 2.24
N ILE A 79 -2.53 8.47 3.07
CA ILE A 79 -3.93 8.40 2.64
C ILE A 79 -4.17 9.45 1.55
N ILE A 80 -3.73 10.70 1.77
CA ILE A 80 -3.82 11.78 0.77
C ILE A 80 -3.07 11.39 -0.52
N GLY A 81 -1.88 10.81 -0.41
CA GLY A 81 -1.10 10.31 -1.55
C GLY A 81 -1.83 9.24 -2.36
N CYS A 82 -2.53 8.32 -1.67
CA CYS A 82 -3.33 7.27 -2.30
C CYS A 82 -4.56 7.85 -3.05
N HIS A 83 -5.16 8.91 -2.52
CA HIS A 83 -6.30 9.58 -3.17
C HIS A 83 -5.88 10.42 -4.38
N THR A 84 -4.82 11.23 -4.23
CA THR A 84 -4.35 12.18 -5.25
C THR A 84 -3.65 11.52 -6.45
N LYS A 85 -3.37 10.21 -6.38
CA LYS A 85 -2.64 9.46 -7.42
C LYS A 85 -1.32 10.15 -7.82
N ASN A 86 -0.67 10.84 -6.88
CA ASN A 86 0.60 11.52 -7.15
C ASN A 86 1.77 10.54 -6.90
N PRO A 87 2.53 10.14 -7.93
CA PRO A 87 3.64 9.19 -7.78
C PRO A 87 4.75 9.68 -6.85
N VAL A 88 4.93 11.01 -6.73
CA VAL A 88 5.98 11.61 -5.91
C VAL A 88 5.71 11.39 -4.42
N LEU A 89 4.46 11.53 -3.97
CA LEU A 89 4.08 11.31 -2.58
C LEU A 89 4.22 9.83 -2.19
N ILE A 90 3.77 8.93 -3.07
CA ILE A 90 3.87 7.48 -2.86
C ILE A 90 5.34 7.05 -2.76
N LYS A 91 6.22 7.63 -3.59
CA LYS A 91 7.67 7.36 -3.54
C LYS A 91 8.29 7.79 -2.21
N LYS A 92 7.98 8.98 -1.70
CA LYS A 92 8.47 9.44 -0.39
C LYS A 92 8.01 8.51 0.74
N TYR A 93 6.74 8.10 0.71
CA TYR A 93 6.19 7.18 1.70
C TYR A 93 6.80 5.77 1.63
N TYR A 94 7.17 5.30 0.43
CA TYR A 94 7.88 4.03 0.26
C TYR A 94 9.24 4.03 0.99
N TYR A 95 10.07 5.06 0.79
CA TYR A 95 11.35 5.17 1.50
C TYR A 95 11.15 5.28 3.01
N HIS A 96 10.12 6.01 3.44
CA HIS A 96 9.80 6.11 4.86
C HIS A 96 9.48 4.74 5.48
N ASN A 97 8.64 3.91 4.83
CA ASN A 97 8.33 2.56 5.31
C ASN A 97 9.54 1.63 5.30
N LEU A 98 10.45 1.80 4.33
CA LEU A 98 11.69 1.04 4.30
C LEU A 98 12.60 1.41 5.48
N CYS A 99 12.72 2.70 5.81
CA CYS A 99 13.43 3.15 7.00
C CYS A 99 12.79 2.63 8.29
N LEU A 100 11.46 2.64 8.38
CA LEU A 100 10.74 2.07 9.52
C LEU A 100 10.97 0.58 9.66
N LEU A 101 10.97 -0.19 8.55
CA LEU A 101 11.30 -1.62 8.58
C LEU A 101 12.74 -1.85 9.06
N ALA A 102 13.69 -1.02 8.62
CA ALA A 102 15.08 -1.10 9.06
C ALA A 102 15.25 -0.78 10.55
N LEU A 103 14.49 0.18 11.09
CA LEU A 103 14.48 0.52 12.52
C LEU A 103 13.75 -0.51 13.38
N LEU A 104 12.72 -1.15 12.81
CA LEU A 104 11.93 -2.16 13.49
C LEU A 104 12.75 -3.39 13.88
N ILE A 105 13.65 -3.87 13.00
CA ILE A 105 14.46 -5.07 13.26
C ILE A 105 15.28 -4.96 14.56
N PRO A 106 16.13 -3.93 14.76
CA PRO A 106 16.87 -3.77 16.02
C PRO A 106 15.94 -3.50 17.21
N PHE A 107 14.79 -2.84 17.00
CA PHE A 107 13.81 -2.62 18.05
C PHE A 107 13.17 -3.92 18.55
N CYS A 108 12.80 -4.83 17.64
CA CYS A 108 12.33 -6.17 17.98
C CYS A 108 13.38 -6.96 18.76
N LEU A 109 14.65 -6.92 18.34
CA LEU A 109 15.75 -7.56 19.06
C LEU A 109 15.94 -6.97 20.46
N TYR A 110 15.84 -5.64 20.58
CA TYR A 110 15.91 -4.95 21.86
C TYR A 110 14.79 -5.38 22.81
N ILE A 111 13.54 -5.43 22.33
CA ILE A 111 12.39 -5.89 23.13
C ILE A 111 12.60 -7.33 23.60
N CYS A 112 12.92 -8.25 22.68
CA CYS A 112 13.15 -9.66 23.04
C CYS A 112 14.29 -9.81 24.07
N GLY A 113 15.37 -9.04 23.92
CA GLY A 113 16.49 -9.03 24.87
C GLY A 113 16.08 -8.45 26.24
N TYR A 114 15.36 -7.33 26.24
CA TYR A 114 14.88 -6.68 27.45
C TYR A 114 13.87 -7.55 28.22
N SER A 115 12.89 -8.13 27.52
CA SER A 115 11.93 -9.10 28.07
C SER A 115 12.67 -10.26 28.73
N THR A 116 13.65 -10.85 28.04
CA THR A 116 14.44 -11.97 28.56
C THR A 116 15.23 -11.58 29.82
N TYR A 117 15.92 -10.44 29.79
CA TYR A 117 16.66 -9.91 30.94
C TYR A 117 15.75 -9.69 32.16
N PHE A 118 14.61 -9.05 31.94
CA PHE A 118 13.62 -8.78 32.99
C PHE A 118 13.13 -10.09 33.61
N LEU A 119 12.71 -11.05 32.79
CA LEU A 119 12.14 -12.30 33.28
C LEU A 119 13.15 -13.14 34.08
N ILE A 120 14.43 -13.14 33.70
CA ILE A 120 15.52 -13.79 34.46
C ILE A 120 15.69 -13.11 35.82
N LYS A 121 15.71 -11.77 35.85
CA LYS A 121 15.88 -10.98 37.09
C LYS A 121 14.79 -11.27 38.12
N TYR A 122 13.54 -11.47 37.69
CA TYR A 122 12.40 -11.73 38.58
C TYR A 122 12.14 -13.21 38.85
N LYS A 123 13.03 -14.13 38.42
CA LYS A 123 12.93 -15.58 38.67
C LYS A 123 11.56 -16.18 38.30
N ILE A 124 10.99 -15.73 37.18
CA ILE A 124 9.70 -16.23 36.69
C ILE A 124 9.85 -17.72 36.32
N PRO A 125 8.85 -18.59 36.59
CA PRO A 125 8.91 -20.01 36.22
C PRO A 125 9.18 -20.20 34.72
N PHE A 126 10.03 -21.19 34.40
CA PHE A 126 10.51 -21.46 33.04
C PHE A 126 9.40 -21.62 32.00
N VAL A 127 8.29 -22.26 32.35
CA VAL A 127 7.15 -22.43 31.43
C VAL A 127 6.55 -21.08 31.03
N ARG A 128 6.41 -20.14 31.98
CA ARG A 128 5.88 -18.80 31.70
C ARG A 128 6.88 -17.97 30.90
N LEU A 129 8.17 -18.10 31.19
CA LEU A 129 9.25 -17.50 30.40
C LEU A 129 9.19 -17.93 28.93
N ALA A 130 9.07 -19.24 28.68
CA ALA A 130 9.01 -19.78 27.32
C ALA A 130 7.79 -19.25 26.54
N VAL A 131 6.63 -19.15 27.17
CA VAL A 131 5.40 -18.61 26.54
C VAL A 131 5.56 -17.14 26.17
N TYR A 132 6.14 -16.30 27.05
CA TYR A 132 6.37 -14.88 26.75
C TYR A 132 7.36 -14.68 25.60
N ILE A 133 8.50 -15.37 25.63
CA ILE A 133 9.51 -15.28 24.57
C ILE A 133 8.93 -15.74 23.22
N LEU A 134 8.18 -16.85 23.22
CA LEU A 134 7.54 -17.34 22.00
C LEU A 134 6.50 -16.35 21.47
N GLY A 135 5.72 -15.73 22.36
CA GLY A 135 4.79 -14.66 22.01
C GLY A 135 5.48 -13.44 21.39
N ASP A 136 6.58 -12.98 21.99
CA ASP A 136 7.36 -11.85 21.48
C ASP A 136 7.95 -12.16 20.10
N ILE A 137 8.49 -13.36 19.89
CA ILE A 137 9.04 -13.80 18.60
C ILE A 137 7.94 -13.87 17.53
N ILE A 138 6.80 -14.50 17.84
CA ILE A 138 5.66 -14.61 16.89
C ILE A 138 5.11 -13.23 16.56
N GLY A 139 4.99 -12.35 17.56
CA GLY A 139 4.53 -10.97 17.39
C GLY A 139 5.46 -10.17 16.48
N CYS A 140 6.77 -10.21 16.77
CA CYS A 140 7.79 -9.54 15.95
C CYS A 140 7.80 -10.07 14.51
N PHE A 141 7.74 -11.40 14.34
CA PHE A 141 7.71 -12.02 13.02
C PHE A 141 6.47 -11.61 12.23
N THR A 142 5.28 -11.67 12.85
CA THR A 142 4.01 -11.26 12.23
C THR A 142 4.06 -9.80 11.81
N TYR A 143 4.59 -8.93 12.68
CA TYR A 143 4.70 -7.51 12.39
C TYR A 143 5.68 -7.23 11.22
N ILE A 144 6.82 -7.92 11.16
CA ILE A 144 7.76 -7.84 10.02
C ILE A 144 7.10 -8.33 8.73
N VAL A 145 6.40 -9.47 8.75
CA VAL A 145 5.73 -10.01 7.56
C VAL A 145 4.67 -9.03 7.05
N ILE A 146 3.86 -8.45 7.94
CA ILE A 146 2.87 -7.44 7.58
C ILE A 146 3.55 -6.20 6.98
N GLN A 147 4.64 -5.71 7.59
CA GLN A 147 5.35 -4.52 7.12
C GLN A 147 5.98 -4.74 5.73
N VAL A 148 6.59 -5.92 5.52
CA VAL A 148 7.14 -6.34 4.23
C VAL A 148 6.03 -6.45 3.18
N TYR A 149 4.90 -7.06 3.54
CA TYR A 149 3.73 -7.16 2.67
C TYR A 149 3.23 -5.78 2.22
N VAL A 150 3.10 -4.82 3.14
CA VAL A 150 2.70 -3.43 2.83
C VAL A 150 3.70 -2.76 1.88
N ILE A 151 5.01 -2.95 2.09
CA ILE A 151 6.05 -2.42 1.19
C ILE A 151 5.91 -3.00 -0.22
N PHE A 152 5.65 -4.31 -0.34
CA PHE A 152 5.36 -4.93 -1.63
C PHE A 152 4.10 -4.37 -2.28
N LEU A 153 3.04 -4.14 -1.52
CA LEU A 153 1.81 -3.49 -2.02
C LEU A 153 2.11 -2.09 -2.57
N ILE A 154 2.85 -1.26 -1.83
CA ILE A 154 3.22 0.10 -2.27
C ILE A 154 4.06 0.04 -3.55
N ARG A 155 5.04 -0.87 -3.61
CA ARG A 155 5.89 -1.06 -4.80
C ARG A 155 5.06 -1.44 -6.02
N SER A 156 4.12 -2.36 -5.86
CA SER A 156 3.25 -2.78 -6.97
C SER A 156 2.34 -1.65 -7.47
N GLN A 157 1.86 -0.77 -6.57
CA GLN A 157 1.11 0.44 -6.95
C GLN A 157 2.00 1.45 -7.68
N PHE A 158 3.23 1.65 -7.20
CA PHE A 158 4.18 2.57 -7.82
C PHE A 158 4.50 2.17 -9.27
N ILE A 159 4.75 0.87 -9.52
CA ILE A 159 5.03 0.36 -10.88
C ILE A 159 3.84 0.61 -11.81
N LYS A 160 2.61 0.33 -11.35
CA LYS A 160 1.38 0.55 -12.14
C LYS A 160 1.14 2.02 -12.48
N LEU A 161 1.50 2.93 -11.57
CA LEU A 161 1.32 4.37 -11.77
C LEU A 161 2.39 4.95 -12.70
N ASN A 162 3.62 4.43 -12.61
CA ASN A 162 4.75 4.90 -13.41
C ASN A 162 4.73 4.37 -14.85
N SER A 163 4.15 3.20 -15.10
CA SER A 163 4.15 2.60 -16.43
C SER A 163 3.23 3.31 -17.42
N GLY A 164 2.45 4.31 -16.99
CA GLY A 164 1.55 5.07 -17.87
C GLY A 164 0.54 4.18 -18.61
N CYS A 165 0.39 2.92 -18.19
CA CYS A 165 -0.43 1.95 -18.88
C CYS A 165 -1.88 2.39 -18.74
N GLN A 166 -2.38 3.03 -19.80
CA GLN A 166 -3.79 3.04 -20.11
C GLN A 166 -4.16 1.55 -20.20
N PHE A 167 -4.78 1.01 -19.15
CA PHE A 167 -5.27 -0.36 -19.15
C PHE A 167 -6.35 -0.45 -20.22
N ARG A 168 -5.94 -0.63 -21.47
CA ARG A 168 -6.81 -1.06 -22.55
C ARG A 168 -7.01 -2.53 -22.28
N PHE A 169 -8.12 -2.87 -21.63
CA PHE A 169 -8.55 -4.24 -21.53
C PHE A 169 -8.84 -4.69 -22.97
N GLU A 170 -7.84 -5.27 -23.61
CA GLU A 170 -8.06 -6.05 -24.83
C GLU A 170 -8.95 -7.21 -24.41
N ASN A 171 -10.24 -7.03 -24.63
CA ASN A 171 -11.23 -8.06 -24.43
C ASN A 171 -11.03 -9.11 -25.54
N LYS A 172 -10.05 -9.99 -25.37
CA LYS A 172 -9.80 -11.10 -26.30
C LYS A 172 -11.00 -12.05 -26.40
N VAL A 173 -11.94 -11.98 -25.45
CA VAL A 173 -13.20 -12.72 -25.51
C VAL A 173 -14.20 -12.05 -26.46
N ALA A 174 -14.17 -10.73 -26.64
CA ALA A 174 -14.95 -10.05 -27.68
C ALA A 174 -14.37 -10.30 -29.08
N GLU A 175 -13.06 -10.44 -29.22
CA GLU A 175 -12.44 -10.81 -30.51
C GLU A 175 -12.77 -12.25 -30.91
N ALA A 176 -12.92 -13.17 -29.96
CA ALA A 176 -13.32 -14.56 -30.24
C ALA A 176 -14.80 -14.72 -30.66
N ALA A 177 -15.64 -13.69 -30.50
CA ALA A 177 -17.07 -13.74 -30.83
C ALA A 177 -17.43 -13.14 -32.21
N CYS A 178 -16.46 -12.54 -32.93
CA CYS A 178 -16.69 -11.87 -34.22
C CYS A 178 -15.89 -12.47 -35.38
N SER A 179 -15.73 -13.80 -35.43
CA SER A 179 -15.34 -14.51 -36.65
C SER A 179 -16.40 -15.55 -37.01
N LEU A 180 -17.60 -15.07 -37.37
CA LEU A 180 -18.55 -15.91 -38.12
C LEU A 180 -18.18 -15.77 -39.60
N SER A 181 -17.31 -16.67 -40.08
CA SER A 181 -17.04 -16.85 -41.50
C SER A 181 -18.33 -17.34 -42.16
N ILE A 182 -18.95 -16.45 -42.95
CA ILE A 182 -19.95 -16.84 -43.94
C ILE A 182 -19.17 -17.55 -45.05
N GLU A 183 -18.95 -18.85 -44.90
CA GLU A 183 -18.58 -19.72 -46.01
C GLU A 183 -19.86 -20.39 -46.54
N ASP A 184 -20.13 -20.08 -47.81
CA ASP A 184 -20.91 -20.82 -48.79
C ASP A 184 -22.44 -20.89 -48.63
N MET A 185 -23.11 -19.88 -49.21
CA MET A 185 -24.20 -20.19 -50.15
C MET A 185 -23.76 -19.80 -51.56
N THR A 186 -23.13 -20.75 -52.23
CA THR A 186 -23.00 -20.77 -53.69
C THR A 186 -24.40 -20.83 -54.31
N GLY A 187 -24.77 -19.76 -54.99
CA GLY A 187 -25.98 -19.67 -55.79
C GLY A 187 -25.81 -18.59 -56.84
N GLU A 188 -25.44 -19.03 -58.05
CA GLU A 188 -25.50 -18.30 -59.31
C GLU A 188 -26.60 -17.23 -59.34
N ASN A 189 -26.24 -15.99 -59.67
CA ASN A 189 -26.52 -15.47 -61.01
C ASN A 189 -25.98 -14.04 -61.22
N ASN A 190 -25.47 -13.85 -62.43
CA ASN A 190 -25.10 -12.58 -63.05
C ASN A 190 -26.11 -11.46 -62.80
N THR A 191 -25.63 -10.25 -62.53
CA THR A 191 -25.84 -9.09 -63.42
C THR A 191 -24.95 -7.91 -63.02
N ASP A 192 -24.13 -7.51 -63.99
CA ASP A 192 -23.72 -6.14 -64.35
C ASP A 192 -24.53 -5.01 -63.69
N TYR A 193 -23.86 -4.06 -63.00
CA TYR A 193 -24.22 -2.63 -62.98
C TYR A 193 -23.07 -1.77 -62.40
N THR A 194 -22.44 -0.98 -63.29
CA THR A 194 -22.12 0.46 -63.15
C THR A 194 -21.54 1.04 -61.85
N LYS A 195 -20.24 1.36 -61.93
CA LYS A 195 -19.66 2.73 -61.82
C LYS A 195 -20.54 3.80 -61.16
N THR A 196 -20.15 4.28 -59.96
CA THR A 196 -20.26 5.70 -59.56
C THR A 196 -19.22 6.00 -58.46
N ARG A 197 -18.31 6.94 -58.78
CA ARG A 197 -17.49 7.70 -57.81
C ARG A 197 -18.40 8.66 -57.05
N LEU A 198 -18.18 8.84 -55.76
CA LEU A 198 -18.32 10.08 -54.96
C LEU A 198 -17.69 9.76 -53.59
N ASN A 199 -16.48 10.27 -53.31
CA ASN A 199 -16.27 11.48 -52.50
C ASN A 199 -16.92 11.38 -51.13
N ASP A 200 -16.12 11.02 -50.11
CA ASP A 200 -16.29 11.44 -48.72
C ASP A 200 -14.88 11.54 -48.12
N ASP A 201 -14.15 12.56 -48.59
CA ASP A 201 -13.21 13.31 -47.75
C ASP A 201 -14.09 14.27 -46.94
N ASP A 202 -14.07 14.17 -45.61
CA ASP A 202 -14.27 15.25 -44.63
C ASP A 202 -14.62 14.65 -43.25
N ASP A 203 -13.62 14.57 -42.35
CA ASP A 203 -13.63 15.30 -41.06
C ASP A 203 -12.51 14.74 -40.15
N ILE A 204 -11.28 15.17 -40.45
CA ILE A 204 -10.18 15.13 -39.48
C ILE A 204 -10.43 16.29 -38.51
N GLY A 205 -11.28 16.00 -37.53
CA GLY A 205 -11.54 16.83 -36.36
C GLY A 205 -10.29 16.97 -35.49
N ASN A 206 -9.52 17.98 -35.83
CA ASN A 206 -8.56 18.75 -35.03
C ASN A 206 -8.80 18.63 -33.51
N PHE A 207 -7.98 17.85 -32.79
CA PHE A 207 -7.96 17.80 -31.32
C PHE A 207 -6.67 18.47 -30.81
N PRO A 208 -6.69 19.76 -30.45
CA PRO A 208 -5.51 20.49 -30.06
C PRO A 208 -5.17 20.32 -28.56
N GLU A 209 -3.86 20.25 -28.28
CA GLU A 209 -3.18 20.90 -27.15
C GLU A 209 -3.70 20.68 -25.71
N ARG A 210 -3.50 19.47 -25.14
CA ARG A 210 -3.47 19.31 -23.67
C ARG A 210 -2.34 18.42 -23.13
N LEU A 211 -1.14 18.49 -23.70
CA LEU A 211 0.02 17.72 -23.20
C LEU A 211 1.29 18.53 -22.88
N SER A 212 1.26 19.86 -22.98
CA SER A 212 2.43 20.71 -22.63
C SER A 212 2.52 21.10 -21.14
N ARG A 213 1.60 20.67 -20.27
CA ARG A 213 1.54 21.13 -18.87
C ARG A 213 2.15 20.20 -17.81
N PHE A 214 2.86 19.13 -18.19
CA PHE A 214 3.51 18.21 -17.25
C PHE A 214 5.06 18.34 -17.17
N LYS A 215 5.61 19.48 -17.62
CA LYS A 215 7.06 19.75 -17.51
C LYS A 215 7.33 20.97 -16.63
N LYS A 216 6.99 20.85 -15.34
CA LYS A 216 7.59 21.59 -14.21
C LYS A 216 6.85 21.19 -12.93
N ILE A 217 7.48 20.31 -12.15
CA ILE A 217 7.53 20.21 -10.67
C ILE A 217 8.15 18.84 -10.34
#